data_AF-A0A2M8KVT7-F1
#
_entry.id   AF-A0A2M8KVT7-F1
#
_cell.length_a   1.000
_cell.length_b   1.000
_cell.length_c   1.000
_cell.angle_alpha   90.00
_cell.angle_beta   90.00
_cell.angle_gamma   90.00
#
_symmetry.space_group_name_H-M   'P 1'
#
loop_
_entity.id
_entity.type
_entity.pdbx_description
1 polymer ?
#
loop_
_entity_poly.entity_id
_entity_poly.type
_entity_poly.pdbx_seq_one_letter_code
_entity_poly.pdbx_strand_id
1 'polypeptide(L)' 'YKACEVKTLSETDPDAGYKKTREFYKRLGFIPEVLDLRNYFGKNQDLSKKISEFGFLWVIGGNTFI' A
#
# COMPACT_ATOMS: atom_id res chain seq x y z
N TYR A 1 9.09 11.22 6.26
CA TYR A 1 8.00 11.31 5.26
C TYR A 1 7.13 10.07 5.37
N LYS A 2 5.79 10.19 5.25
CA LYS A 2 4.87 9.05 5.29
C LYS A 2 4.95 8.28 3.97
N ALA A 3 5.11 6.97 4.04
CA ALA A 3 5.14 6.09 2.87
C ALA A 3 3.91 5.18 2.90
N CYS A 4 3.18 5.12 1.79
CA CYS A 4 2.01 4.25 1.65
C CYS A 4 2.39 2.95 0.95
N GLU A 5 2.09 1.83 1.56
CA GLU A 5 2.15 0.50 0.93
C GLU A 5 0.77 0.17 0.39
N VAL A 6 0.61 0.21 -0.92
CA VAL A 6 -0.67 -0.05 -1.58
C VAL A 6 -0.79 -1.55 -1.86
N LYS A 7 -1.75 -2.19 -1.21
CA LYS A 7 -2.13 -3.58 -1.44
C LYS A 7 -3.20 -3.69 -2.51
N THR A 8 -2.90 -4.50 -3.52
CA THR A 8 -3.82 -4.88 -4.61
C THR A 8 -4.21 -6.36 -4.57
N LEU A 9 -3.59 -7.17 -3.70
CA LEU A 9 -3.75 -8.62 -3.66
C LEU A 9 -5.00 -9.10 -2.90
N SER A 10 -5.50 -10.26 -3.34
CA SER A 10 -6.56 -11.07 -2.70
C SER A 10 -6.19 -11.41 -1.24
N GLU A 11 -7.21 -11.61 -0.40
CA GLU A 11 -7.12 -11.99 1.03
C GLU A 11 -6.27 -13.24 1.31
N THR A 12 -5.99 -14.02 0.27
CA THR A 12 -5.32 -15.32 0.32
C THR A 12 -3.81 -15.29 0.22
N ASP A 13 -3.17 -14.16 -0.09
CA ASP A 13 -1.71 -14.12 -0.21
C ASP A 13 -1.07 -13.88 1.16
N PRO A 14 -0.35 -14.87 1.73
CA PRO A 14 0.32 -14.67 3.00
C PRO A 14 1.33 -13.54 2.84
N ASP A 15 1.21 -12.55 3.72
CA ASP A 15 1.96 -11.30 3.85
C ASP A 15 3.50 -11.48 4.05
N ALA A 16 4.01 -12.68 3.77
CA ALA A 16 5.38 -13.14 3.94
C ALA A 16 6.36 -12.46 2.97
N GLY A 17 5.94 -12.13 1.74
CA GLY A 17 6.80 -11.52 0.73
C GLY A 17 7.22 -10.07 1.05
N TYR A 18 6.37 -9.31 1.75
CA TYR A 18 6.53 -7.86 1.89
C TYR A 18 7.06 -7.41 3.24
N LYS A 19 7.25 -8.33 4.20
CA LYS A 19 7.84 -8.03 5.51
C LYS A 19 9.26 -7.47 5.39
N LYS A 20 10.13 -8.07 4.55
CA LYS A 20 11.51 -7.59 4.35
C LYS A 20 11.55 -6.15 3.83
N THR A 21 10.67 -5.82 2.89
CA THR A 21 10.68 -4.51 2.26
C THR A 21 10.10 -3.43 3.18
N ARG A 22 9.07 -3.75 3.99
CA ARG A 22 8.62 -2.87 5.08
C ARG A 22 9.73 -2.56 6.06
N GLU A 23 10.49 -3.57 6.47
CA GLU A 23 11.64 -3.36 7.37
C GLU A 23 12.75 -2.53 6.70
N PHE A 24 12.97 -2.69 5.40
CA PHE A 24 13.89 -1.83 4.63
C PHE A 24 13.44 -0.36 4.65
N TYR A 25 12.16 -0.07 4.37
CA TYR A 25 11.63 1.30 4.42
C TYR A 25 11.61 1.88 5.83
N LYS A 26 11.32 1.09 6.86
CA LYS A 26 11.45 1.51 8.26
C LYS A 26 12.88 1.90 8.61
N ARG A 27 13.88 1.11 8.17
CA ARG A 27 15.30 1.41 8.38
C ARG A 27 15.74 2.69 7.67
N LEU A 28 15.09 3.06 6.57
CA LEU A 28 15.29 4.34 5.88
C LEU A 28 14.55 5.52 6.53
N GLY A 29 13.80 5.29 7.62
CA GLY A 29 13.05 6.33 8.33
C GLY A 29 11.66 6.63 7.78
N PHE A 30 11.13 5.76 6.90
CA PHE A 30 9.75 5.84 6.44
C PHE A 30 8.82 5.08 7.39
N ILE A 31 7.59 5.58 7.53
CA ILE A 31 6.53 4.92 8.28
C ILE A 31 5.59 4.28 7.24
N PRO A 32 5.66 2.94 7.02
CA PRO A 32 4.80 2.27 6.06
C PRO A 32 3.37 2.15 6.61
N GLU A 33 2.39 2.67 5.86
CA GLU A 33 0.96 2.49 6.13
C GLU A 33 0.35 1.62 5.03
N VAL A 34 -0.33 0.54 5.41
CA VAL A 34 -0.94 -0.39 4.43
C VAL A 34 -2.28 0.16 3.99
N LEU A 35 -2.41 0.46 2.70
CA LEU A 35 -3.65 0.90 2.06
C LEU A 35 -4.19 -0.20 1.15
N ASP A 36 -5.30 -0.81 1.56
CA ASP A 36 -5.99 -1.82 0.75
C ASP A 36 -7.00 -1.15 -0.19
N LEU A 37 -6.74 -1.21 -1.50
CA LEU A 37 -7.60 -0.57 -2.52
C LEU A 37 -8.99 -1.18 -2.58
N ARG A 38 -9.18 -2.42 -2.12
CA ARG A 38 -10.49 -3.09 -2.14
C ARG A 38 -11.53 -2.36 -1.29
N ASN A 39 -11.08 -1.72 -0.21
CA ASN A 39 -11.93 -0.90 0.66
C ASN A 39 -12.42 0.41 0.01
N TYR A 40 -11.84 0.76 -1.15
CA TYR A 40 -12.12 2.00 -1.86
C TYR A 40 -12.76 1.78 -3.25
N PHE A 41 -13.21 0.55 -3.57
CA PHE A 41 -14.02 0.32 -4.78
C PHE A 41 -15.26 1.21 -4.78
N GLY A 42 -15.46 1.98 -5.86
CA GLY A 42 -16.55 2.95 -5.97
C GLY A 42 -16.35 4.26 -5.19
N LYS A 43 -15.26 4.41 -4.43
CA LYS A 43 -14.94 5.59 -3.59
C LYS A 43 -13.72 6.36 -4.07
N ASN A 44 -13.66 6.66 -5.37
CA ASN A 44 -12.49 7.29 -6.00
C ASN A 44 -12.08 8.64 -5.36
N GLN A 45 -13.03 9.46 -4.90
CA GLN A 45 -12.72 10.73 -4.23
C GLN A 45 -12.05 10.52 -2.87
N ASP A 46 -12.50 9.53 -2.11
CA ASP A 46 -11.97 9.20 -0.78
C ASP A 46 -10.55 8.65 -0.89
N LEU A 47 -10.33 7.77 -1.88
CA LEU A 47 -9.01 7.25 -2.21
C LEU A 47 -8.04 8.36 -2.62
N SER A 48 -8.47 9.29 -3.49
CA SER A 48 -7.64 10.40 -3.95
C SER A 48 -7.21 11.31 -2.79
N LYS A 49 -8.13 11.63 -1.87
CA LYS A 49 -7.80 12.36 -0.64
C LYS A 49 -6.76 11.61 0.19
N LYS A 50 -6.98 10.31 0.42
CA LYS A 50 -6.09 9.48 1.24
C LYS A 50 -4.70 9.36 0.61
N ILE A 51 -4.60 9.15 -0.69
CA ILE A 51 -3.33 9.11 -1.45
C ILE A 51 -2.57 10.43 -1.35
N SER A 52 -3.28 11.57 -1.37
CA SER A 52 -2.68 12.90 -1.28
C SER A 52 -2.00 13.19 0.08
N GLU A 53 -2.33 12.42 1.14
CA GLU A 53 -1.68 12.53 2.44
C GLU A 53 -0.26 11.93 2.45
N PHE A 54 0.08 11.12 1.44
CA PHE A 54 1.35 10.42 1.36
C PHE A 54 2.30 11.11 0.38
N GLY A 55 3.52 11.37 0.83
CA GLY A 55 4.56 11.93 -0.04
C GLY A 55 5.21 10.88 -0.96
N PHE A 56 4.95 9.60 -0.70
CA PHE A 56 5.49 8.48 -1.45
C PHE A 56 4.52 7.29 -1.41
N LEU A 57 4.26 6.70 -2.57
CA LEU A 57 3.48 5.47 -2.69
C LEU A 57 4.35 4.36 -3.26
N TRP A 58 4.22 3.19 -2.64
CA TRP A 58 4.82 1.96 -3.10
C TRP A 58 3.72 0.93 -3.31
N VAL A 59 3.47 0.59 -4.56
CA VAL A 59 2.50 -0.43 -4.93
C VAL A 59 3.21 -1.78 -4.91
N ILE A 60 2.73 -2.69 -4.07
CA ILE A 60 3.23 -4.06 -4.07
C ILE A 60 2.60 -4.84 -5.21
N GLY A 61 3.46 -5.51 -5.97
CA GLY A 61 3.06 -6.27 -7.14
C GLY A 61 2.08 -7.39 -6.79
N GLY A 62 1.14 -7.64 -7.67
CA GLY A 62 0.11 -8.65 -7.50
C GLY A 62 -0.66 -8.80 -8.81
N ASN A 63 -1.77 -9.52 -8.80
CA ASN A 63 -2.57 -9.69 -10.01
C ASN A 63 -2.95 -8.31 -10.61
N THR A 64 -2.37 -7.98 -11.76
CA THR A 64 -2.54 -6.69 -12.46
C THR A 64 -3.91 -6.59 -13.15
N PHE A 65 -4.62 -7.71 -13.27
CA PHE A 65 -5.93 -7.79 -13.87
C PHE A 65 -7.01 -7.66 -12.78
N ILE A 66 -7.65 -6.49 -12.80
CA ILE A 66 -8.96 -6.21 -12.22
C ILE A 66 -10.05 -6.71 -13.15
#